data_AF-A0A561DEV5-F1
#
_entry.id   AF-A0A561DEV5-F1
#
_cell.length_a   1.000
_cell.length_b   1.000
_cell.length_c   1.000
_cell.angle_alpha   90.00
_cell.angle_beta   90.00
_cell.angle_gamma   90.00
#
_symmetry.space_group_name_H-M   'P 1'
#
loop_
_entity.id
_entity.type
_entity.pdbx_description
1 polymer ?
#
loop_
_entity_poly.entity_id
_entity_poly.type
_entity_poly.pdbx_seq_one_letter_code
_entity_poly.pdbx_strand_id
1 'polypeptide(L)'
;MNGTSHAVIGSATGFIVANTLQTSPTATLFFVGLGGVSALIPDLDIDGKLRGKITLSHKVIRLSALIIGIMMIFYSFIEKTRGDRWLGIGIGILIIVVASIIKQKHMLTITGIALLLGGFSLDELWLILLGIYIVIASFSSHRSYTHSILGIVFFGIIASNLEASLEIHGVFSSCIGGYISHLIADLKILPFNKRGIKLFLPLSSKEL
;
A
#
# COMPACT_ATOMS: atom_id res chain seq x y z
N MET A 1 14.98 -4.78 10.95
CA MET A 1 15.83 -3.56 10.86
C MET A 1 14.93 -2.31 10.91
N ASN A 2 15.33 -1.13 10.39
CA ASN A 2 14.40 -0.01 10.19
C ASN A 2 13.97 0.08 8.72
N GLY A 3 12.86 0.75 8.44
CA GLY A 3 12.32 0.87 7.08
C GLY A 3 13.30 1.46 6.06
N THR A 4 14.17 2.39 6.46
CA THR A 4 15.20 2.95 5.56
C THR A 4 16.18 1.89 5.11
N SER A 5 16.62 1.01 6.00
CA SER A 5 17.50 -0.11 5.63
C SER A 5 16.80 -1.07 4.66
N HIS A 6 15.52 -1.39 4.88
CA HIS A 6 14.74 -2.23 3.97
C HIS A 6 14.62 -1.60 2.59
N ALA A 7 14.29 -0.31 2.51
CA ALA A 7 14.24 0.42 1.24
C ALA A 7 15.58 0.42 0.50
N VAL A 8 16.71 0.62 1.20
CA VAL A 8 18.04 0.59 0.59
C VAL A 8 18.38 -0.79 0.03
N ILE A 9 18.12 -1.86 0.78
CA ILE A 9 18.38 -3.23 0.33
C ILE A 9 17.46 -3.60 -0.86
N GLY A 10 16.19 -3.19 -0.79
CA GLY A 10 15.25 -3.36 -1.90
C GLY A 10 15.72 -2.62 -3.16
N SER A 11 16.14 -1.37 -3.02
CA SER A 11 16.71 -0.56 -4.10
C SER A 11 17.95 -1.21 -4.72
N ALA A 12 18.85 -1.76 -3.88
CA ALA A 12 20.01 -2.51 -4.36
C ALA A 12 19.60 -3.77 -5.13
N THR A 13 18.54 -4.45 -4.71
CA THR A 13 17.99 -5.61 -5.42
C THR A 13 17.45 -5.21 -6.80
N GLY A 14 16.73 -4.10 -6.89
CA GLY A 14 16.29 -3.53 -8.17
C GLY A 14 17.45 -3.12 -9.08
N PHE A 15 18.52 -2.56 -8.52
CA PHE A 15 19.75 -2.25 -9.27
C PHE A 15 20.43 -3.51 -9.84
N ILE A 16 20.45 -4.61 -9.09
CA ILE A 16 20.98 -5.89 -9.56
C ILE A 16 20.16 -6.39 -10.75
N VAL A 17 18.82 -6.38 -10.65
CA VAL A 17 17.93 -6.77 -11.76
C VAL A 17 18.21 -5.93 -13.01
N ALA A 18 18.31 -4.61 -12.84
CA ALA A 18 18.62 -3.69 -13.93
C ALA A 18 19.97 -4.00 -14.61
N ASN A 19 21.01 -4.30 -13.84
CA ASN A 19 22.32 -4.67 -14.38
C ASN A 19 22.30 -6.01 -15.10
N THR A 20 21.61 -7.02 -14.53
CA THR A 20 21.48 -8.34 -15.16
C THR A 20 20.77 -8.25 -16.51
N LEU A 21 19.77 -7.38 -16.63
CA LEU A 21 19.04 -7.12 -17.86
C LEU A 21 19.68 -6.05 -18.77
N GLN A 22 20.82 -5.47 -18.35
CA GLN A 22 21.55 -4.42 -19.07
C GLN A 22 20.65 -3.25 -19.50
N THR A 23 19.78 -2.79 -18.61
CA THR A 23 18.76 -1.78 -18.95
C THR A 23 19.32 -0.37 -19.08
N SER A 24 18.56 0.51 -19.74
CA SER A 24 18.87 1.94 -19.82
C SER A 24 18.90 2.59 -18.44
N PRO A 25 19.57 3.75 -18.26
CA PRO A 25 19.60 4.46 -16.97
C PRO A 25 18.21 4.78 -16.40
N THR A 26 17.24 5.10 -17.27
CA THR A 26 15.85 5.37 -16.86
C THR A 26 15.17 4.12 -16.32
N ALA A 27 15.31 2.99 -17.03
CA ALA A 27 14.75 1.71 -16.57
C ALA A 27 15.45 1.23 -15.29
N THR A 28 16.76 1.47 -15.16
CA THR A 28 17.50 1.20 -13.92
C THR A 28 16.92 1.99 -12.75
N LEU A 29 16.67 3.29 -12.91
CA LEU A 29 16.05 4.11 -11.87
C LEU A 29 14.66 3.59 -11.50
N PHE A 30 13.88 3.17 -12.50
CA PHE A 30 12.57 2.59 -12.29
C PHE A 30 12.63 1.29 -11.47
N PHE A 31 13.51 0.36 -11.81
CA PHE A 31 13.70 -0.90 -11.07
C PHE A 31 14.25 -0.70 -9.66
N VAL A 32 15.19 0.23 -9.48
CA VAL A 32 15.67 0.66 -8.16
C VAL A 32 14.50 1.18 -7.32
N GLY A 33 13.66 2.05 -7.88
CA GLY A 33 12.46 2.54 -7.22
C GLY A 33 11.49 1.42 -6.84
N LEU A 34 11.18 0.52 -7.79
CA LEU A 34 10.28 -0.61 -7.56
C LEU A 34 10.80 -1.55 -6.47
N GLY A 35 12.09 -1.88 -6.48
CA GLY A 35 12.71 -2.71 -5.46
C GLY A 35 12.63 -2.06 -4.07
N GLY A 36 12.94 -0.77 -3.98
CA GLY A 36 12.87 -0.01 -2.73
C GLY A 36 11.46 0.10 -2.17
N VAL A 37 10.46 0.39 -3.01
CA VAL A 37 9.04 0.42 -2.61
C VAL A 37 8.56 -0.97 -2.21
N SER A 38 8.92 -2.01 -2.98
CA SER A 38 8.47 -3.37 -2.73
C SER A 38 9.03 -3.96 -1.44
N ALA A 39 10.25 -3.60 -1.07
CA ALA A 39 10.83 -3.95 0.23
C ALA A 39 10.09 -3.31 1.42
N LEU A 40 9.29 -2.27 1.20
CA LEU A 40 8.49 -1.62 2.25
C LEU A 40 7.07 -2.19 2.37
N ILE A 41 6.61 -2.95 1.39
CA ILE A 41 5.24 -3.51 1.34
C ILE A 41 4.92 -4.45 2.52
N PRO A 42 5.84 -5.32 3.01
CA PRO A 42 5.57 -6.16 4.18
C PRO A 42 5.20 -5.36 5.44
N ASP A 43 5.79 -4.18 5.61
CA ASP A 43 5.61 -3.27 6.75
C ASP A 43 4.33 -2.39 6.64
N LEU A 44 3.50 -2.59 5.61
CA LEU A 44 2.17 -2.00 5.49
C LEU A 44 1.14 -2.71 6.39
N ASP A 45 1.50 -3.04 7.62
CA ASP A 45 0.65 -3.71 8.59
C ASP A 45 0.21 -2.78 9.73
N ILE A 46 -0.67 -3.25 10.62
CA ILE A 46 -1.38 -2.38 11.57
C ILE A 46 -0.45 -1.67 12.57
N ASP A 47 0.66 -2.31 12.94
CA ASP A 47 1.67 -1.82 13.90
C ASP A 47 2.97 -1.35 13.21
N GLY A 48 3.04 -1.42 11.89
CA GLY A 48 4.16 -0.96 11.10
C GLY A 48 4.37 0.55 11.24
N LYS A 49 5.59 0.96 11.58
CA LYS A 49 5.98 2.39 11.70
C LYS A 49 5.80 3.17 10.39
N LEU A 50 5.74 2.45 9.28
CA LEU A 50 5.65 2.98 7.93
C LEU A 50 4.24 3.51 7.60
N ARG A 51 3.20 2.92 8.19
CA ARG A 51 1.81 3.27 7.98
C ARG A 51 1.55 4.78 8.10
N GLY A 52 2.04 5.39 9.18
CA GLY A 52 1.86 6.82 9.46
C GLY A 52 2.64 7.75 8.53
N LYS A 53 3.63 7.23 7.79
CA LYS A 53 4.46 7.99 6.85
C LYS A 53 3.98 7.89 5.41
N ILE A 54 3.43 6.73 5.01
CA ILE A 54 2.95 6.51 3.63
C ILE A 54 1.56 7.09 3.42
N THR A 55 0.67 6.97 4.41
CA THR A 55 -0.69 7.52 4.28
C THR A 55 -0.71 9.02 4.57
N LEU A 56 -1.59 9.75 3.88
CA LEU A 56 -1.88 11.14 4.23
C LEU A 56 -2.32 11.25 5.70
N SER A 57 -2.02 12.39 6.32
CA SER A 57 -2.54 12.70 7.65
C SER A 57 -4.06 12.75 7.61
N HIS A 58 -4.72 12.10 8.58
CA HIS A 58 -6.18 12.18 8.72
C HIS A 58 -6.69 13.63 8.83
N LYS A 59 -5.84 14.57 9.28
CA LYS A 59 -6.17 16.01 9.30
C LYS A 59 -6.36 16.59 7.90
N VAL A 60 -5.53 16.17 6.94
CA VAL A 60 -5.63 16.62 5.54
C VAL A 60 -6.92 16.09 4.92
N ILE A 61 -7.19 14.79 5.06
CA ILE A 61 -8.45 14.19 4.56
C ILE A 61 -9.67 14.85 5.20
N ARG A 62 -9.63 15.09 6.51
CA ARG A 62 -10.71 15.79 7.22
C ARG A 62 -10.90 17.22 6.71
N LEU A 63 -9.82 17.96 6.46
CA LEU A 63 -9.89 19.31 5.91
C LEU A 63 -10.47 19.31 4.48
N SER A 64 -9.98 18.42 3.61
CA SER A 64 -10.49 18.28 2.25
C SER A 64 -11.98 17.93 2.23
N ALA A 65 -12.40 16.96 3.04
CA ALA A 65 -13.80 16.57 3.14
C ALA A 65 -14.68 17.69 3.72
N LEU A 66 -14.16 18.49 4.66
CA LEU A 66 -14.87 19.65 5.18
C LEU A 66 -15.07 20.71 4.11
N ILE A 67 -14.05 21.02 3.31
CA ILE A 67 -14.15 21.96 2.18
C ILE A 67 -15.18 21.44 1.17
N ILE A 68 -15.10 20.17 0.77
CA ILE A 68 -16.03 19.54 -0.19
C ILE A 68 -17.46 19.56 0.36
N GLY A 69 -17.66 19.20 1.63
CA GLY A 69 -18.98 19.19 2.26
C GLY A 69 -19.60 20.58 2.35
N ILE A 70 -18.80 21.61 2.67
CA ILE A 70 -19.26 23.00 2.67
C ILE A 70 -19.61 23.46 1.25
N MET A 71 -18.77 23.16 0.26
CA MET A 71 -19.05 23.50 -1.14
C MET A 71 -20.34 22.83 -1.65
N MET A 72 -20.56 21.55 -1.31
CA MET A 72 -21.80 20.82 -1.59
C MET A 72 -23.03 21.51 -1.01
N ILE A 73 -22.95 21.94 0.27
CA ILE A 73 -24.04 22.68 0.92
C ILE A 73 -24.31 24.00 0.20
N PHE A 74 -23.27 24.79 -0.10
CA PHE A 74 -23.45 26.05 -0.82
C PHE A 74 -24.04 25.86 -2.23
N TYR A 75 -23.52 24.87 -2.96
CA TYR A 75 -24.02 24.55 -4.30
C TYR A 75 -25.49 24.17 -4.29
N SER A 76 -25.95 23.43 -3.28
CA SER A 76 -27.35 23.03 -3.15
C SER A 76 -28.35 24.21 -3.08
N PHE A 77 -27.91 25.42 -2.68
CA PHE A 77 -28.75 26.62 -2.67
C PHE A 77 -28.96 27.22 -4.07
N ILE A 78 -28.13 26.86 -5.04
CA ILE A 78 -28.27 27.24 -6.45
C ILE A 78 -29.33 26.36 -7.15
N GLU A 79 -29.58 25.16 -6.62
CA GLU A 79 -30.55 24.23 -7.19
C GLU A 79 -32.00 24.73 -7.10
N LYS A 80 -32.73 24.49 -8.19
CA LYS A 80 -34.08 25.03 -8.41
C LYS A 80 -35.16 24.20 -7.73
N THR A 81 -34.95 22.89 -7.57
CA THR A 81 -35.94 22.02 -6.93
C THR A 81 -35.69 21.97 -5.42
N ARG A 82 -36.78 21.92 -4.64
CA ARG A 82 -36.69 21.79 -3.18
C ARG A 82 -36.07 20.44 -2.78
N GLY A 83 -36.33 19.38 -3.54
CA GLY A 83 -35.81 18.03 -3.28
C GLY A 83 -34.28 17.97 -3.38
N ASP A 84 -33.73 18.43 -4.51
CA ASP A 84 -32.29 18.37 -4.78
C ASP A 84 -31.49 19.24 -3.80
N ARG A 85 -32.07 20.38 -3.36
CA ARG A 85 -31.48 21.21 -2.31
C ARG A 85 -31.30 20.44 -0.99
N TRP A 86 -32.36 19.83 -0.47
CA TRP A 86 -32.27 19.11 0.81
C TRP A 86 -31.36 17.88 0.71
N LEU A 87 -31.35 17.21 -0.45
CA LEU A 87 -30.42 16.11 -0.72
C LEU A 87 -28.96 16.60 -0.70
N GLY A 88 -28.64 17.69 -1.40
CA GLY A 88 -27.28 18.26 -1.41
C GLY A 88 -26.80 18.69 -0.03
N ILE A 89 -27.67 19.36 0.76
CA ILE A 89 -27.38 19.70 2.16
C ILE A 89 -27.11 18.43 2.98
N GLY A 90 -27.97 17.43 2.86
CA GLY A 90 -27.85 16.16 3.57
C GLY A 90 -26.54 15.44 3.28
N ILE A 91 -26.15 15.35 1.99
CA ILE A 91 -24.89 14.72 1.57
C ILE A 91 -23.70 15.53 2.10
N GLY A 92 -23.72 16.87 2.01
CA GLY A 92 -22.64 17.71 2.51
C GLY A 92 -22.41 17.55 4.02
N ILE A 93 -23.50 17.52 4.81
CA ILE A 93 -23.44 17.24 6.26
C ILE A 93 -22.89 15.83 6.51
N LEU A 94 -23.38 14.83 5.78
CA LEU A 94 -22.92 13.45 5.91
C LEU A 94 -21.42 13.32 5.67
N ILE A 95 -20.89 13.95 4.61
CA ILE A 95 -19.45 13.98 4.30
C ILE A 95 -18.66 14.55 5.49
N ILE A 96 -19.10 15.67 6.06
CA ILE A 96 -18.43 16.32 7.20
C ILE A 96 -18.43 15.41 8.43
N VAL A 97 -19.58 14.79 8.75
CA VAL A 97 -19.73 13.90 9.91
C VAL A 97 -18.85 12.65 9.74
N VAL A 98 -18.91 11.99 8.58
CA VAL A 98 -18.10 10.80 8.29
C VAL A 98 -16.60 11.14 8.31
N ALA A 99 -16.20 12.29 7.79
CA ALA A 99 -14.79 12.69 7.84
C ALA A 99 -14.30 12.97 9.27
N SER A 100 -15.18 13.44 10.17
CA SER A 100 -14.83 13.73 11.56
C SER A 100 -14.50 12.49 12.39
N ILE A 101 -15.03 11.31 12.02
CA ILE A 101 -14.75 10.04 12.70
C ILE A 101 -13.46 9.36 12.20
N ILE A 102 -12.86 9.85 11.11
CA ILE A 102 -11.63 9.29 10.54
C ILE A 102 -10.44 9.60 11.46
N LYS A 103 -9.79 8.54 11.93
CA LYS A 103 -8.56 8.58 12.73
C LYS A 103 -7.39 8.07 11.90
N GLN A 104 -6.16 8.35 12.34
CA GLN A 104 -4.96 7.85 11.65
C GLN A 104 -4.97 6.32 11.44
N LYS A 105 -5.57 5.58 12.39
CA LYS A 105 -5.76 4.13 12.30
C LYS A 105 -6.78 3.65 11.25
N HIS A 106 -7.42 4.53 10.49
CA HIS A 106 -8.28 4.16 9.36
C HIS A 106 -7.60 4.46 8.01
N MET A 107 -6.55 5.28 8.01
CA MET A 107 -5.97 5.83 6.79
C MET A 107 -5.46 4.76 5.83
N LEU A 108 -4.81 3.72 6.34
CA LEU A 108 -4.31 2.63 5.51
C LEU A 108 -5.44 1.83 4.85
N THR A 109 -6.52 1.56 5.59
CA THR A 109 -7.71 0.88 5.05
C THR A 109 -8.38 1.75 3.98
N ILE A 110 -8.50 3.06 4.22
CA ILE A 110 -9.02 4.02 3.25
C ILE A 110 -8.15 4.03 1.98
N THR A 111 -6.82 4.01 2.12
CA THR A 111 -5.90 3.90 0.98
C THR A 111 -6.13 2.60 0.21
N GLY A 112 -6.25 1.45 0.88
CA GLY A 112 -6.54 0.18 0.22
C GLY A 112 -7.88 0.20 -0.53
N ILE A 113 -8.94 0.77 0.07
CA ILE A 113 -10.24 0.94 -0.59
C ILE A 113 -10.14 1.90 -1.79
N ALA A 114 -9.40 2.99 -1.68
CA ALA A 114 -9.20 3.92 -2.78
C ALA A 114 -8.48 3.25 -3.97
N LEU A 115 -7.44 2.45 -3.70
CA LEU A 115 -6.78 1.65 -4.76
C LEU A 115 -7.71 0.59 -5.35
N LEU A 116 -8.55 -0.07 -4.53
CA LEU A 116 -9.55 -1.01 -5.03
C LEU A 116 -10.50 -0.35 -6.02
N LEU A 117 -11.10 0.78 -5.63
CA LEU A 117 -12.03 1.53 -6.47
C LEU A 117 -11.34 2.07 -7.73
N GLY A 118 -10.10 2.55 -7.60
CA GLY A 118 -9.27 2.97 -8.73
C GLY A 118 -8.98 1.82 -9.69
N GLY A 119 -8.64 0.64 -9.17
CA GLY A 119 -8.42 -0.57 -9.96
C GLY A 119 -9.66 -0.98 -10.74
N PHE A 120 -10.84 -0.98 -10.12
CA PHE A 120 -12.10 -1.23 -10.84
C PHE A 120 -12.40 -0.16 -11.89
N SER A 121 -12.13 1.11 -11.59
CA SER A 121 -12.38 2.20 -12.54
C SER A 121 -11.43 2.20 -13.74
N LEU A 122 -10.23 1.65 -13.58
CA LEU A 122 -9.20 1.56 -14.62
C LEU A 122 -9.16 0.18 -15.31
N ASP A 123 -9.95 -0.78 -14.82
CA ASP A 123 -9.91 -2.19 -15.22
C ASP A 123 -8.53 -2.86 -15.06
N GLU A 124 -7.80 -2.46 -14.00
CA GLU A 124 -6.43 -2.90 -13.74
C GLU A 124 -6.37 -3.92 -12.59
N LEU A 125 -6.22 -5.20 -12.92
CA LEU A 125 -6.25 -6.30 -11.95
C LEU A 125 -5.15 -6.18 -10.88
N TRP A 126 -3.94 -5.78 -11.25
CA TRP A 126 -2.84 -5.62 -10.27
C TRP A 126 -3.18 -4.56 -9.21
N LEU A 127 -3.90 -3.50 -9.59
CA LEU A 127 -4.29 -2.41 -8.71
C LEU A 127 -5.42 -2.85 -7.77
N ILE A 128 -6.38 -3.64 -8.28
CA ILE A 128 -7.41 -4.30 -7.48
C ILE A 128 -6.75 -5.21 -6.43
N LEU A 129 -5.86 -6.12 -6.86
CA LEU A 129 -5.19 -7.05 -5.95
C LEU A 129 -4.32 -6.33 -4.91
N LEU A 130 -3.62 -5.26 -5.30
CA LEU A 130 -2.86 -4.41 -4.37
C LEU A 130 -3.78 -3.75 -3.33
N GLY A 131 -4.95 -3.26 -3.76
CA GLY A 131 -5.94 -2.72 -2.86
C GLY A 131 -6.44 -3.76 -1.84
N ILE A 132 -6.71 -5.01 -2.29
CA ILE A 132 -7.09 -6.13 -1.40
C ILE A 132 -5.97 -6.39 -0.39
N TYR A 133 -4.72 -6.47 -0.86
CA TYR A 133 -3.56 -6.67 0.01
C TYR A 133 -3.49 -5.62 1.10
N ILE A 134 -3.58 -4.33 0.76
CA ILE A 134 -3.46 -3.23 1.73
C ILE A 134 -4.62 -3.24 2.73
N VAL A 135 -5.85 -3.55 2.29
CA VAL A 135 -6.98 -3.68 3.21
C VAL A 135 -6.72 -4.80 4.22
N ILE A 136 -6.33 -6.00 3.77
CA ILE A 136 -6.03 -7.13 4.65
C ILE A 136 -4.85 -6.81 5.59
N ALA A 137 -3.78 -6.21 5.04
CA ALA A 137 -2.60 -5.83 5.81
C ALA A 137 -2.95 -4.80 6.90
N SER A 138 -3.89 -3.90 6.63
CA SER A 138 -4.35 -2.90 7.62
C SER A 138 -4.99 -3.48 8.89
N PHE A 139 -5.37 -4.76 8.86
CA PHE A 139 -5.88 -5.52 10.01
C PHE A 139 -4.92 -6.62 10.48
N SER A 140 -3.80 -6.82 9.80
CA SER A 140 -2.82 -7.86 10.13
C SER A 140 -1.84 -7.35 11.19
N SER A 141 -1.56 -8.18 12.20
CA SER A 141 -0.53 -7.88 13.19
C SER A 141 0.85 -7.81 12.55
N HIS A 142 1.74 -6.98 13.08
CA HIS A 142 3.08 -6.86 12.53
C HIS A 142 3.85 -8.18 12.56
N ARG A 143 4.55 -8.51 11.45
CA ARG A 143 5.30 -9.76 11.24
C ARG A 143 4.45 -11.04 11.19
N SER A 144 3.20 -10.91 10.77
CA SER A 144 2.30 -12.05 10.52
C SER A 144 2.24 -12.40 9.02
N TYR A 145 1.06 -12.37 8.41
CA TYR A 145 0.82 -12.81 7.03
C TYR A 145 1.62 -12.02 5.99
N THR A 146 1.85 -10.72 6.21
CA THR A 146 2.70 -9.89 5.32
C THR A 146 4.19 -10.28 5.38
N HIS A 147 4.61 -11.09 6.35
CA HIS A 147 5.99 -11.57 6.49
C HIS A 147 6.05 -13.11 6.37
N SER A 148 5.21 -13.66 5.50
CA SER A 148 5.09 -15.09 5.25
C SER A 148 5.31 -15.44 3.78
N ILE A 149 5.53 -16.72 3.48
CA ILE A 149 5.58 -17.24 2.12
C ILE A 149 4.25 -16.96 1.39
N LEU A 150 3.12 -17.03 2.11
CA LEU A 150 1.82 -16.66 1.55
C LEU A 150 1.81 -15.19 1.10
N GLY A 151 2.42 -14.30 1.89
CA GLY A 151 2.60 -12.89 1.53
C GLY A 151 3.44 -12.72 0.27
N ILE A 152 4.56 -13.45 0.15
CA ILE A 152 5.40 -13.47 -1.05
C ILE A 152 4.59 -13.91 -2.27
N VAL A 153 3.84 -15.01 -2.17
CA VAL A 153 3.04 -15.56 -3.28
C VAL A 153 1.97 -14.56 -3.71
N PHE A 154 1.22 -13.99 -2.76
CA PHE A 154 0.17 -13.02 -3.08
C PHE A 154 0.75 -11.76 -3.74
N PHE A 155 1.84 -11.22 -3.20
CA PHE A 155 2.52 -10.07 -3.79
C PHE A 155 3.16 -10.40 -5.15
N GLY A 156 3.61 -11.64 -5.35
CA GLY A 156 4.09 -12.13 -6.64
C GLY A 156 3.01 -12.12 -7.72
N ILE A 157 1.78 -12.52 -7.37
CA ILE A 157 0.65 -12.42 -8.31
C ILE A 157 0.39 -10.96 -8.67
N ILE A 158 0.43 -10.04 -7.70
CA ILE A 158 0.31 -8.59 -7.97
C ILE A 158 1.42 -8.14 -8.92
N ALA A 159 2.68 -8.45 -8.60
CA ALA A 159 3.84 -8.03 -9.38
C ALA A 159 3.84 -8.60 -10.81
N SER A 160 3.34 -9.82 -10.99
CA SER A 160 3.22 -10.45 -12.30
C SER A 160 2.16 -9.78 -13.17
N ASN A 161 1.01 -9.42 -12.59
CA ASN A 161 -0.01 -8.65 -13.29
C ASN A 161 0.46 -7.22 -13.60
N LEU A 162 1.25 -6.61 -12.71
CA LEU A 162 1.85 -5.31 -12.95
C LEU A 162 2.85 -5.36 -14.11
N GLU A 163 3.71 -6.38 -14.15
CA GLU A 163 4.64 -6.57 -15.28
C GLU A 163 3.90 -6.77 -16.60
N ALA A 164 2.83 -7.57 -16.60
CA ALA A 164 1.99 -7.77 -17.78
C ALA A 164 1.28 -6.49 -18.24
N SER A 165 0.79 -5.67 -17.31
CA SER A 165 0.12 -4.38 -17.59
C SER A 165 1.11 -3.33 -18.13
N LEU A 166 2.34 -3.28 -17.59
CA LEU A 166 3.36 -2.32 -18.02
C LEU A 166 4.14 -2.76 -19.26
N GLU A 167 4.17 -4.06 -19.57
CA GLU A 167 5.00 -4.67 -20.61
C GLU A 167 6.52 -4.40 -20.43
N ILE A 168 6.98 -4.24 -19.19
CA ILE A 168 8.38 -3.97 -18.86
C ILE A 168 8.98 -5.19 -18.16
N HIS A 169 9.78 -5.97 -18.89
CA HIS A 169 10.50 -7.12 -18.36
C HIS A 169 11.45 -6.74 -17.22
N GLY A 170 11.30 -7.36 -16.05
CA GLY A 170 12.13 -7.11 -14.87
C GLY A 170 11.37 -6.42 -13.73
N VAL A 171 10.13 -5.97 -13.97
CA VAL A 171 9.23 -5.45 -12.93
C VAL A 171 8.97 -6.52 -11.88
N PHE A 172 8.59 -7.73 -12.31
CA PHE A 172 8.30 -8.84 -11.41
C PHE A 172 9.50 -9.18 -10.53
N SER A 173 10.67 -9.35 -11.14
CA SER A 173 11.92 -9.67 -10.45
C SER A 173 12.34 -8.57 -9.48
N SER A 174 12.18 -7.30 -9.86
CA SER A 174 12.48 -6.16 -8.99
C SER A 174 11.56 -6.13 -7.77
N CYS A 175 10.26 -6.34 -7.98
CA CYS A 175 9.26 -6.34 -6.91
C CYS A 175 9.45 -7.51 -5.93
N ILE A 176 9.51 -8.73 -6.45
CA ILE A 176 9.67 -9.93 -5.62
C ILE A 176 11.04 -9.96 -4.95
N GLY A 177 12.10 -9.53 -5.65
CA GLY A 177 13.42 -9.37 -5.06
C GLY A 177 13.41 -8.41 -3.88
N GLY A 178 12.79 -7.23 -4.05
CA GLY A 178 12.62 -6.25 -2.96
C GLY A 178 11.86 -6.84 -1.77
N TYR A 179 10.71 -7.47 -2.01
CA TYR A 179 9.90 -8.08 -0.95
C TYR A 179 10.65 -9.20 -0.19
N ILE A 180 11.28 -10.12 -0.92
CA ILE A 180 12.06 -11.22 -0.33
C ILE A 180 13.24 -10.65 0.46
N SER A 181 13.91 -9.61 -0.04
CA SER A 181 15.03 -8.99 0.66
C SER A 181 14.63 -8.43 2.03
N HIS A 182 13.40 -7.90 2.16
CA HIS A 182 12.85 -7.49 3.46
C HIS A 182 12.71 -8.67 4.41
N LEU A 183 12.09 -9.76 3.96
CA LEU A 183 11.88 -10.95 4.79
C LEU A 183 13.21 -11.55 5.24
N ILE A 184 14.19 -11.68 4.34
CA ILE A 184 15.55 -12.16 4.66
C ILE A 184 16.18 -11.25 5.72
N ALA A 185 16.10 -9.94 5.55
CA ALA A 185 16.65 -8.95 6.47
C ALA A 185 15.97 -8.97 7.86
N ASP A 186 14.78 -9.54 7.98
CA ASP A 186 14.03 -9.66 9.23
C ASP A 186 14.07 -11.07 9.87
N LEU A 187 14.82 -12.01 9.27
CA LEU A 187 15.09 -13.32 9.88
C LEU A 187 15.90 -13.19 11.17
N LYS A 188 15.57 -14.01 12.18
CA LYS A 188 16.25 -14.10 13.47
C LYS A 188 17.66 -14.67 13.37
N ILE A 189 17.99 -15.37 12.28
CA ILE A 189 19.35 -15.87 12.03
C ILE A 189 20.38 -14.73 11.91
N LEU A 190 19.94 -13.52 11.56
CA LEU A 190 20.79 -12.34 11.50
C LEU A 190 20.98 -11.76 12.92
N PRO A 191 22.23 -11.47 13.34
CA PRO A 191 22.56 -11.12 14.73
C PRO A 191 21.93 -9.81 15.21
N PHE A 192 21.43 -8.98 14.29
CA PHE A 192 20.83 -7.68 14.58
C PHE A 192 19.33 -7.77 14.92
N ASN A 193 18.70 -8.94 14.74
CA ASN A 193 17.27 -9.14 14.93
C ASN A 193 16.97 -9.89 16.23
N LYS A 194 16.31 -9.21 17.17
CA LYS A 194 15.86 -9.81 18.44
C LYS A 194 14.59 -10.68 18.30
N ARG A 195 13.84 -10.47 17.21
CA ARG A 195 12.58 -11.15 16.87
C ARG A 195 12.63 -11.56 15.40
N GLY A 196 12.11 -12.73 15.09
CA GLY A 196 12.05 -13.25 13.72
C GLY A 196 10.72 -12.96 13.02
N ILE A 197 10.50 -13.68 11.93
CA ILE A 197 9.25 -13.69 11.15
C ILE A 197 8.66 -15.10 11.08
N LYS A 198 7.33 -15.19 10.92
CA LYS A 198 6.61 -16.47 10.87
C LYS A 198 6.36 -16.88 9.43
N LEU A 199 7.41 -17.35 8.75
CA LEU A 199 7.41 -17.62 7.32
C LEU A 199 6.31 -18.59 6.86
N PHE A 200 5.96 -19.56 7.70
CA PHE A 200 5.07 -20.67 7.34
C PHE A 200 3.62 -20.49 7.82
N LEU A 201 3.19 -19.28 8.16
CA LEU A 201 1.77 -19.04 8.45
C LEU A 201 0.88 -19.39 7.25
N PRO A 202 -0.33 -19.95 7.48
CA PRO A 202 -0.93 -20.31 8.77
C PRO A 202 -0.51 -21.70 9.30
N LEU A 203 0.29 -22.45 8.56
CA LEU A 203 0.68 -23.84 8.88
C LEU A 203 1.58 -23.94 10.11
N SER A 204 2.43 -22.95 10.36
CA SER A 204 3.30 -22.89 11.54
C SER A 204 3.57 -21.46 11.98
N SER A 205 3.55 -21.24 13.29
CA SER A 205 3.86 -19.96 13.93
C SER A 205 5.29 -19.85 14.44
N LYS A 206 6.18 -20.79 14.06
CA LYS A 206 7.59 -20.78 14.44
C LYS A 206 8.30 -19.56 13.83
N GLU A 207 9.00 -18.81 14.67
CA GLU A 207 9.83 -17.70 14.23
C GLU A 207 11.17 -18.20 13.69
N LEU A 208 11.58 -17.64 12.55
CA LEU A 208 12.88 -17.87 11.90
C LEU A 208 13.67 -16.58 11.79
#